data_AF-A0A7K4DCX5-F1
#
_entry.id   AF-A0A7K4DCX5-F1
#
_cell.length_a   1.000
_cell.length_b   1.000
_cell.length_c   1.000
_cell.angle_alpha   90.00
_cell.angle_beta   90.00
_cell.angle_gamma   90.00
#
_symmetry.space_group_name_H-M   'P 1'
#
loop_
_entity.id
_entity.type
_entity.pdbx_description
1 polymer ?
#
loop_
_entity_poly.entity_id
_entity_poly.type
_entity_poly.pdbx_seq_one_letter_code
_entity_poly.pdbx_strand_id
1 'polypeptide(L)'
;MSNNNEFTPPTFTFTNSISKNFALPMAEIVVDKIVFANEAFTQLTGYSHKDLEKMNFSGLLSHSVRDSIMEVLNSIHKVSLFSYTTIAPIIKKDGFDTLCEIKFDFLERDGIKSVLASFKEQNQSKGINLSPLISEKLDSIKRLSASLSHEINNPLNVIVNYLYIIENTKDEEKRKGYIKTIYQEVERIAGILNWLLDFSSYIHGEISAVDVNEEIKRAIELVENDFSSKNISIFFNTCEDCIVPFTEGQLQRAILNLLLNAKDAIKENDRQSKVVINVTKNEDYIDIEVRDNGIGISPDNLERIFDPFFTTKSFTNNRGIGLPMTHRIIESHGGKIYVDSILDKGTSVKICLPRRRINGKV
;
A
#
# COMPACT_ATOMS: atom_id res chain seq x y z
N MET A 1 -39.13 36.81 -2.93
CA MET A 1 -38.91 36.85 -4.39
C MET A 1 -37.69 35.99 -4.66
N SER A 2 -37.93 34.83 -5.22
CA SER A 2 -36.95 33.77 -5.47
C SER A 2 -36.21 34.10 -6.76
N ASN A 3 -34.92 34.46 -6.68
CA ASN A 3 -34.08 34.59 -7.86
C ASN A 3 -33.60 33.20 -8.30
N ASN A 4 -34.34 32.60 -9.22
CA ASN A 4 -33.84 31.51 -10.07
C ASN A 4 -32.80 32.11 -11.03
N ASN A 5 -31.52 32.10 -10.64
CA ASN A 5 -30.45 32.17 -11.62
C ASN A 5 -30.22 30.76 -12.16
N GLU A 6 -30.90 30.44 -13.26
CA GLU A 6 -30.55 29.30 -14.11
C GLU A 6 -29.11 29.50 -14.60
N PHE A 7 -28.20 28.71 -14.05
CA PHE A 7 -26.82 28.63 -14.51
C PHE A 7 -26.82 27.93 -15.87
N THR A 8 -26.83 28.71 -16.95
CA THR A 8 -26.55 28.21 -18.30
C THR A 8 -25.04 27.98 -18.41
N PRO A 9 -24.56 26.72 -18.51
CA PRO A 9 -23.14 26.47 -18.66
C PRO A 9 -22.67 27.07 -20.00
N PRO A 10 -21.50 27.71 -20.06
CA PRO A 10 -20.95 28.22 -21.31
C PRO A 10 -20.80 27.05 -22.29
N THR A 11 -21.23 27.25 -23.54
CA THR A 11 -21.02 26.28 -24.62
C THR A 11 -19.53 26.11 -24.87
N PHE A 12 -18.93 25.06 -24.29
CA PHE A 12 -17.53 24.66 -24.45
C PHE A 12 -17.30 24.14 -25.88
N THR A 13 -17.02 25.05 -26.81
CA THR A 13 -16.83 24.77 -28.23
C THR A 13 -15.51 24.06 -28.56
N PHE A 14 -14.53 24.03 -27.64
CA PHE A 14 -13.19 23.48 -27.91
C PHE A 14 -13.03 21.98 -27.54
N THR A 15 -13.73 21.47 -26.53
CA THR A 15 -13.76 20.01 -26.25
C THR A 15 -14.49 19.27 -27.35
N ASN A 16 -15.54 19.87 -27.94
CA ASN A 16 -16.35 19.28 -29.00
C ASN A 16 -15.60 18.90 -30.29
N SER A 17 -14.48 19.54 -30.63
CA SER A 17 -13.77 19.27 -31.90
C SER A 17 -12.67 18.21 -31.77
N ILE A 18 -12.06 18.07 -30.59
CA ILE A 18 -10.93 17.14 -30.37
C ILE A 18 -11.38 15.85 -29.69
N SER A 19 -12.32 15.87 -28.72
CA SER A 19 -12.67 14.68 -27.92
C SER A 19 -13.85 13.85 -28.44
N LYS A 20 -14.64 14.34 -29.41
CA LYS A 20 -15.83 13.64 -29.94
C LYS A 20 -15.52 12.29 -30.61
N ASN A 21 -14.31 12.14 -31.17
CA ASN A 21 -13.89 10.95 -31.92
C ASN A 21 -12.83 10.10 -31.19
N PHE A 22 -12.54 10.39 -29.91
CA PHE A 22 -11.65 9.52 -29.14
C PHE A 22 -12.36 8.24 -28.73
N ALA A 23 -11.72 7.09 -28.97
CA ALA A 23 -12.25 5.77 -28.62
C ALA A 23 -12.34 5.54 -27.09
N LEU A 24 -11.70 6.39 -26.29
CA LEU A 24 -11.71 6.28 -24.83
C LEU A 24 -12.92 7.01 -24.24
N PRO A 25 -13.69 6.40 -23.34
CA PRO A 25 -14.77 7.08 -22.60
C PRO A 25 -14.25 8.27 -21.79
N MET A 26 -14.87 9.44 -21.94
CA MET A 26 -14.47 10.69 -21.27
C MET A 26 -15.68 11.53 -20.85
N ALA A 27 -15.55 12.19 -19.70
CA ALA A 27 -16.52 13.16 -19.19
C ALA A 27 -15.81 14.36 -18.54
N GLU A 28 -16.35 15.56 -18.71
CA GLU A 28 -15.89 16.76 -18.00
C GLU A 28 -16.85 17.06 -16.85
N ILE A 29 -16.29 17.28 -15.66
CA ILE A 29 -17.01 17.43 -14.41
C ILE A 29 -16.63 18.77 -13.79
N VAL A 30 -17.64 19.53 -13.37
CA VAL A 30 -17.45 20.76 -12.59
C VAL A 30 -18.13 20.56 -11.24
N VAL A 31 -17.32 20.46 -10.18
CA VAL A 31 -17.71 20.12 -8.80
C VAL A 31 -18.32 18.71 -8.72
N ASP A 32 -19.58 18.55 -9.13
CA ASP A 32 -20.30 17.27 -9.21
C ASP A 32 -21.13 17.15 -10.50
N LYS A 33 -21.21 18.21 -11.31
CA LYS A 33 -22.08 18.21 -12.49
C LYS A 33 -21.31 17.77 -13.72
N ILE A 34 -21.88 16.84 -14.48
CA ILE A 34 -21.32 16.41 -15.77
C ILE A 34 -21.69 17.49 -16.81
N VAL A 35 -20.67 18.24 -17.27
CA VAL A 35 -20.85 19.33 -18.25
C VAL A 35 -20.53 18.89 -19.68
N PHE A 36 -19.83 17.76 -19.83
CA PHE A 36 -19.54 17.15 -21.11
C PHE A 36 -19.40 15.63 -20.96
N ALA A 37 -19.83 14.87 -21.96
CA ALA A 37 -19.58 13.45 -22.12
C ALA A 37 -19.36 13.14 -23.60
N ASN A 38 -18.42 12.26 -23.93
CA ASN A 38 -18.25 11.79 -25.31
C ASN A 38 -19.08 10.52 -25.59
N GLU A 39 -19.14 10.11 -26.86
CA GLU A 39 -19.96 8.96 -27.28
C GLU A 39 -19.48 7.63 -26.67
N ALA A 40 -18.19 7.49 -26.39
CA ALA A 40 -17.67 6.31 -25.72
C ALA A 40 -18.15 6.24 -24.25
N PHE A 41 -18.37 7.38 -23.59
CA PHE A 41 -18.91 7.43 -22.23
C PHE A 41 -20.41 7.14 -22.16
N THR A 42 -21.19 7.55 -23.17
CA THR A 42 -22.60 7.15 -23.27
C THR A 42 -22.74 5.65 -23.51
N GLN A 43 -21.88 5.06 -24.34
CA GLN A 43 -21.82 3.61 -24.55
C GLN A 43 -21.42 2.85 -23.27
N LEU A 44 -20.43 3.36 -22.53
CA LEU A 44 -19.97 2.74 -21.28
C LEU A 44 -21.08 2.71 -20.22
N THR A 45 -21.78 3.84 -20.03
CA THR A 45 -22.74 4.01 -18.93
C THR A 45 -24.18 3.62 -19.30
N GLY A 46 -24.50 3.57 -20.59
CA GLY A 46 -25.85 3.33 -21.12
C GLY A 46 -26.79 4.54 -21.01
N TYR A 47 -26.33 5.68 -20.50
CA TYR A 47 -27.11 6.92 -20.43
C TYR A 47 -26.95 7.73 -21.72
N SER A 48 -28.03 8.42 -22.11
CA SER A 48 -27.96 9.36 -23.23
C SER A 48 -27.27 10.66 -22.81
N HIS A 49 -26.73 11.43 -23.76
CA HIS A 49 -26.15 12.76 -23.49
C HIS A 49 -27.10 13.66 -22.67
N LYS A 50 -28.39 13.68 -23.03
CA LYS A 50 -29.42 14.47 -22.34
C LYS A 50 -29.69 14.02 -20.91
N ASP A 51 -29.48 12.73 -20.61
CA ASP A 51 -29.62 12.20 -19.26
C ASP A 51 -28.40 12.60 -18.42
N LEU A 52 -27.19 12.44 -18.98
CA LEU A 52 -25.92 12.74 -18.31
C LEU A 52 -25.78 14.23 -17.96
N GLU A 53 -26.20 15.15 -18.83
CA GLU A 53 -26.17 16.60 -18.56
C GLU A 53 -27.04 17.04 -17.36
N LYS A 54 -28.02 16.20 -16.99
CA LYS A 54 -28.92 16.42 -15.84
C LYS A 54 -28.47 15.67 -14.59
N MET A 55 -27.48 14.79 -14.72
CA MET A 55 -26.99 13.95 -13.64
C MET A 55 -25.78 14.60 -12.94
N ASN A 56 -25.65 14.23 -11.67
CA ASN A 56 -24.41 14.42 -10.93
C ASN A 56 -23.50 13.21 -11.13
N PHE A 57 -22.20 13.45 -11.19
CA PHE A 57 -21.19 12.42 -11.30
C PHE A 57 -21.23 11.46 -10.11
N SER A 58 -21.46 11.98 -8.90
CA SER A 58 -21.68 11.20 -7.67
C SER A 58 -22.79 10.14 -7.78
N GLY A 59 -23.80 10.39 -8.63
CA GLY A 59 -24.89 9.47 -8.91
C GLY A 59 -24.46 8.22 -9.69
N LEU A 60 -23.36 8.29 -10.42
CA LEU A 60 -22.76 7.17 -11.15
C LEU A 60 -21.80 6.34 -10.27
N LEU A 61 -21.50 6.81 -9.05
CA LEU A 61 -20.60 6.15 -8.12
C LEU A 61 -21.37 5.34 -7.07
N SER A 62 -20.85 4.15 -6.75
CA SER A 62 -21.34 3.37 -5.61
C SER A 62 -21.08 4.08 -4.29
N HIS A 63 -21.92 3.80 -3.28
CA HIS A 63 -21.86 4.49 -1.98
C HIS A 63 -20.52 4.32 -1.27
N SER A 64 -19.81 3.21 -1.49
CA SER A 64 -18.54 2.92 -0.80
C SER A 64 -17.36 3.78 -1.25
N VAL A 65 -17.42 4.40 -2.43
CA VAL A 65 -16.32 5.20 -3.00
C VAL A 65 -16.71 6.65 -3.31
N ARG A 66 -18.01 6.97 -3.21
CA ARG A 66 -18.55 8.30 -3.50
C ARG A 66 -17.87 9.38 -2.67
N ASP A 67 -17.81 9.22 -1.35
CA ASP A 67 -17.33 10.28 -0.45
C ASP A 67 -15.84 10.60 -0.70
N SER A 68 -15.00 9.58 -0.85
CA SER A 68 -13.57 9.75 -1.19
C SER A 68 -13.35 10.46 -2.53
N ILE A 69 -14.11 10.10 -3.57
CA ILE A 69 -13.99 10.73 -4.89
C ILE A 69 -14.51 12.17 -4.86
N MET A 70 -15.61 12.42 -4.16
CA MET A 70 -16.15 13.77 -4.00
C MET A 70 -15.21 14.68 -3.20
N GLU A 71 -14.49 14.14 -2.21
CA GLU A 71 -13.46 14.90 -1.49
C GLU A 71 -12.33 15.34 -2.44
N VAL A 72 -11.89 14.45 -3.33
CA VAL A 72 -10.90 14.78 -4.37
C VAL A 72 -11.43 15.85 -5.33
N LEU A 73 -12.67 15.70 -5.82
CA LEU A 73 -13.30 16.70 -6.70
C LEU A 73 -13.54 18.05 -5.99
N ASN A 74 -13.76 18.06 -4.67
CA ASN A 74 -13.90 19.32 -3.93
C ASN A 74 -12.55 19.97 -3.58
N SER A 75 -11.47 19.19 -3.57
CA SER A 75 -10.11 19.67 -3.29
C SER A 75 -9.47 20.47 -4.44
N ILE A 76 -10.09 20.48 -5.63
CA ILE A 76 -9.66 21.19 -6.84
C ILE A 76 -9.34 22.67 -6.59
N HIS A 77 -10.07 23.31 -5.68
CA HIS A 77 -9.84 24.71 -5.36
C HIS A 77 -8.59 24.94 -4.49
N LYS A 78 -8.12 23.91 -3.78
CA LYS A 78 -7.11 24.01 -2.72
C LYS A 78 -5.72 23.50 -3.12
N VAL A 79 -5.62 22.66 -4.16
CA VAL A 79 -4.36 21.96 -4.49
C VAL A 79 -4.09 22.01 -6.01
N SER A 80 -2.87 22.33 -6.42
CA SER A 80 -2.36 22.11 -7.78
C SER A 80 -2.06 20.63 -8.02
N LEU A 81 -3.09 19.78 -7.97
CA LEU A 81 -2.99 18.40 -8.41
C LEU A 81 -2.99 18.40 -9.95
N PHE A 82 -2.01 17.76 -10.58
CA PHE A 82 -1.95 17.65 -12.05
C PHE A 82 -2.86 16.53 -12.59
N SER A 83 -2.90 15.38 -11.90
CA SER A 83 -3.82 14.28 -12.22
C SER A 83 -4.00 13.34 -11.03
N TYR A 84 -5.15 12.66 -10.94
CA TYR A 84 -5.46 11.64 -9.93
C TYR A 84 -6.03 10.40 -10.63
N THR A 85 -5.57 9.20 -10.28
CA THR A 85 -6.09 7.95 -10.86
C THR A 85 -6.62 7.05 -9.76
N THR A 86 -7.80 6.47 -9.96
CA THR A 86 -8.43 5.54 -9.02
C THR A 86 -9.15 4.42 -9.77
N ILE A 87 -9.52 3.36 -9.06
CA ILE A 87 -10.34 2.29 -9.61
C ILE A 87 -11.66 2.29 -8.84
N ALA A 88 -12.77 2.46 -9.54
CA ALA A 88 -14.08 2.51 -8.91
C ALA A 88 -15.15 1.86 -9.80
N PRO A 89 -16.15 1.18 -9.18
CA PRO A 89 -17.32 0.72 -9.90
C PRO A 89 -18.18 1.92 -10.35
N ILE A 90 -18.48 1.95 -11.65
CA ILE A 90 -19.41 2.90 -12.27
C ILE A 90 -20.74 2.21 -12.49
N ILE A 91 -21.81 2.76 -11.91
CA ILE A 91 -23.17 2.26 -12.03
C ILE A 91 -23.73 2.66 -13.41
N LYS A 92 -24.08 1.64 -14.20
CA LYS A 92 -24.72 1.81 -15.51
C LYS A 92 -26.24 1.98 -15.37
N LYS A 93 -26.88 2.40 -16.45
CA LYS A 93 -28.34 2.60 -16.52
C LYS A 93 -29.16 1.32 -16.29
N ASP A 94 -28.60 0.16 -16.61
CA ASP A 94 -29.22 -1.15 -16.38
C ASP A 94 -29.14 -1.62 -14.92
N GLY A 95 -28.47 -0.85 -14.05
CA GLY A 95 -28.31 -1.14 -12.62
C GLY A 95 -27.10 -2.01 -12.28
N PHE A 96 -26.36 -2.51 -13.28
CA PHE A 96 -25.09 -3.20 -13.05
C PHE A 96 -23.94 -2.19 -12.97
N ASP A 97 -22.90 -2.52 -12.21
CA ASP A 97 -21.68 -1.74 -12.17
C ASP A 97 -20.56 -2.36 -13.01
N THR A 98 -19.75 -1.50 -13.62
CA THR A 98 -18.49 -1.90 -14.26
C THR A 98 -17.33 -1.30 -13.48
N LEU A 99 -16.30 -2.11 -13.23
CA LEU A 99 -15.06 -1.62 -12.63
C LEU A 99 -14.26 -0.83 -13.68
N CYS A 100 -14.06 0.46 -13.41
CA CYS A 100 -13.30 1.35 -14.28
C CYS A 100 -12.04 1.85 -13.57
N GLU A 101 -10.92 1.87 -14.28
CA GLU A 101 -9.82 2.78 -13.96
C GLU A 101 -10.23 4.18 -14.43
N ILE A 102 -10.28 5.14 -13.51
CA ILE A 102 -10.71 6.52 -13.72
C ILE A 102 -9.51 7.43 -13.49
N LYS A 103 -9.11 8.14 -14.54
CA LYS A 103 -8.07 9.17 -14.47
C LYS A 103 -8.71 10.54 -14.57
N PHE A 104 -8.50 11.35 -13.54
CA PHE A 104 -8.95 12.72 -13.41
C PHE A 104 -7.78 13.66 -13.74
N ASP A 105 -7.90 14.39 -14.83
CA ASP A 105 -6.97 15.45 -15.22
C ASP A 105 -7.60 16.81 -14.89
N PHE A 106 -6.91 17.62 -14.08
CA PHE A 106 -7.43 18.91 -13.61
C PHE A 106 -7.18 20.00 -14.65
N LEU A 107 -8.21 20.78 -14.94
CA LEU A 107 -8.17 21.83 -15.96
C LEU A 107 -8.61 23.16 -15.34
N GLU A 108 -7.91 24.24 -15.69
CA GLU A 108 -8.33 25.61 -15.39
C GLU A 108 -8.44 26.40 -16.70
N ARG A 109 -9.63 26.95 -16.97
CA ARG A 109 -9.92 27.74 -18.18
C ARG A 109 -10.75 28.96 -17.81
N ASP A 110 -10.29 30.15 -18.17
CA ASP A 110 -10.98 31.42 -17.90
C ASP A 110 -11.40 31.59 -16.41
N GLY A 111 -10.60 31.07 -15.47
CA GLY A 111 -10.86 31.08 -14.04
C GLY A 111 -11.85 30.02 -13.55
N ILE A 112 -12.37 29.17 -14.43
CA ILE A 112 -13.23 28.03 -14.11
C ILE A 112 -12.35 26.78 -13.98
N LYS A 113 -12.40 26.14 -12.82
CA LYS A 113 -11.74 24.86 -12.58
C LYS A 113 -12.69 23.70 -12.92
N SER A 114 -12.25 22.79 -13.79
CA SER A 114 -12.98 21.58 -14.18
C SER A 114 -12.08 20.35 -14.09
N VAL A 115 -12.68 19.16 -14.16
CA VAL A 115 -11.96 17.88 -14.20
C VAL A 115 -12.36 17.13 -15.44
N LEU A 116 -11.38 16.73 -16.24
CA LEU A 116 -11.56 15.77 -17.31
C LEU A 116 -11.32 14.38 -16.75
N ALA A 117 -12.40 13.60 -16.61
CA ALA A 117 -12.33 12.20 -16.26
C ALA A 117 -12.25 11.34 -17.54
N SER A 118 -11.28 10.44 -17.59
CA SER A 118 -11.18 9.39 -18.61
C SER A 118 -11.32 8.02 -17.96
N PHE A 119 -12.01 7.10 -18.63
CA PHE A 119 -12.39 5.82 -18.07
C PHE A 119 -11.87 4.68 -18.94
N LYS A 120 -11.29 3.68 -18.30
CA LYS A 120 -10.89 2.45 -18.95
C LYS A 120 -11.56 1.29 -18.23
N GLU A 121 -12.46 0.61 -18.93
CA GLU A 121 -13.11 -0.59 -18.43
C GLU A 121 -12.04 -1.67 -18.19
N GLN A 122 -11.98 -2.17 -16.96
CA GLN A 122 -11.23 -3.37 -16.65
C GLN A 122 -12.06 -4.56 -17.15
N ASN A 123 -11.84 -4.95 -18.41
CA ASN A 123 -12.33 -6.23 -18.90
C ASN A 123 -11.84 -7.32 -17.94
N GLN A 124 -12.77 -8.04 -17.30
CA GLN A 124 -12.45 -9.38 -16.82
C GLN A 124 -12.11 -10.20 -18.05
N SER A 125 -10.83 -10.26 -18.41
CA SER A 125 -10.34 -11.13 -19.46
C SER A 125 -10.72 -12.57 -19.08
N LYS A 126 -11.77 -13.07 -19.74
CA LYS A 126 -12.04 -14.49 -19.89
C LYS A 126 -10.75 -15.14 -20.40
N GLY A 127 -10.25 -16.14 -19.65
CA GLY A 127 -9.28 -17.10 -20.17
C GLY A 127 -7.81 -16.80 -19.87
N ILE A 128 -7.47 -16.62 -18.60
CA ILE A 128 -6.29 -17.31 -18.08
C ILE A 128 -6.82 -18.15 -16.93
N ASN A 129 -6.68 -19.47 -16.99
CA ASN A 129 -6.78 -20.30 -15.78
C ASN A 129 -5.60 -19.90 -14.88
N LEU A 130 -5.72 -18.74 -14.24
CA LEU A 130 -4.89 -18.35 -13.13
C LEU A 130 -5.25 -19.35 -12.03
N SER A 131 -4.25 -20.10 -11.55
CA SER A 131 -4.43 -21.02 -10.43
C SER A 131 -5.26 -20.35 -9.33
N PRO A 132 -6.11 -21.08 -8.58
CA PRO A 132 -6.96 -20.51 -7.50
C PRO A 132 -6.20 -19.51 -6.61
N LEU A 133 -4.94 -19.81 -6.32
CA LEU A 133 -3.97 -18.98 -5.60
C LEU A 133 -3.77 -17.55 -6.17
N ILE A 134 -3.75 -17.39 -7.49
CA ILE A 134 -3.53 -16.10 -8.17
C ILE A 134 -4.85 -15.29 -8.22
N SER A 135 -6.01 -15.95 -8.29
CA SER A 135 -7.31 -15.27 -8.16
C SER A 135 -7.51 -14.73 -6.75
N GLU A 136 -7.19 -15.54 -5.73
CA GLU A 136 -7.22 -15.14 -4.32
C GLU A 136 -6.21 -14.01 -4.02
N LYS A 137 -5.04 -14.04 -4.68
CA LYS A 137 -4.02 -12.98 -4.64
C LYS A 137 -4.54 -11.66 -5.24
N LEU A 138 -5.17 -11.72 -6.41
CA LEU A 138 -5.72 -10.52 -7.07
C LEU A 138 -6.87 -9.91 -6.29
N ASP A 139 -7.72 -10.72 -5.67
CA ASP A 139 -8.81 -10.22 -4.83
C ASP A 139 -8.30 -9.64 -3.49
N SER A 140 -7.21 -10.18 -2.94
CA SER A 140 -6.52 -9.60 -1.78
C SER A 140 -5.86 -8.26 -2.13
N ILE A 141 -5.20 -8.16 -3.29
CA ILE A 141 -4.63 -6.91 -3.81
C ILE A 141 -5.74 -5.88 -4.05
N LYS A 142 -6.87 -6.27 -4.64
CA LYS A 142 -8.02 -5.38 -4.88
C LYS A 142 -8.60 -4.80 -3.59
N ARG A 143 -8.73 -5.61 -2.53
CA ARG A 143 -9.19 -5.12 -1.21
C ARG A 143 -8.19 -4.18 -0.56
N LEU A 144 -6.89 -4.45 -0.71
CA LEU A 144 -5.82 -3.61 -0.17
C LEU A 144 -5.63 -2.31 -0.99
N SER A 145 -6.00 -2.30 -2.27
CA SER A 145 -5.77 -1.18 -3.18
C SER A 145 -6.49 0.11 -2.74
N ALA A 146 -7.71 0.01 -2.20
CA ALA A 146 -8.43 1.18 -1.69
C ALA A 146 -7.75 1.78 -0.43
N SER A 147 -7.32 0.93 0.50
CA SER A 147 -6.55 1.33 1.69
C SER A 147 -5.21 1.93 1.30
N LEU A 148 -4.53 1.34 0.31
CA LEU A 148 -3.23 1.78 -0.17
C LEU A 148 -3.32 3.13 -0.88
N SER A 149 -4.35 3.35 -1.69
CA SER A 149 -4.61 4.66 -2.30
C SER A 149 -4.82 5.71 -1.23
N HIS A 150 -5.61 5.44 -0.19
CA HIS A 150 -5.77 6.35 0.95
C HIS A 150 -4.44 6.59 1.69
N GLU A 151 -3.63 5.56 1.91
CA GLU A 151 -2.34 5.66 2.60
C GLU A 151 -1.22 6.31 1.80
N ILE A 152 -1.29 6.30 0.47
CA ILE A 152 -0.38 7.06 -0.41
C ILE A 152 -0.86 8.51 -0.51
N ASN A 153 -2.16 8.75 -0.60
CA ASN A 153 -2.72 10.10 -0.69
C ASN A 153 -2.47 10.91 0.59
N ASN A 154 -2.50 10.27 1.76
CA ASN A 154 -2.24 10.94 3.05
C ASN A 154 -0.85 11.63 3.13
N PRO A 155 0.29 10.96 2.94
CA PRO A 155 1.61 11.59 2.90
C PRO A 155 1.72 12.61 1.78
N LEU A 156 1.11 12.34 0.61
CA LEU A 156 1.09 13.30 -0.52
C LEU A 156 0.41 14.62 -0.14
N ASN A 157 -0.73 14.57 0.54
CA ASN A 157 -1.43 15.75 1.02
C ASN A 157 -0.61 16.52 2.06
N VAL A 158 0.11 15.81 2.94
CA VAL A 158 1.02 16.42 3.91
C VAL A 158 2.18 17.13 3.20
N ILE A 159 2.80 16.50 2.19
CA ILE A 159 3.87 17.09 1.39
C ILE A 159 3.39 18.38 0.71
N VAL A 160 2.26 18.31 0.01
CA VAL A 160 1.65 19.46 -0.69
C VAL A 160 1.36 20.61 0.28
N ASN A 161 0.79 20.30 1.45
CA ASN A 161 0.48 21.32 2.46
C ASN A 161 1.76 21.99 2.99
N TYR A 162 2.79 21.21 3.32
CA TYR A 162 4.05 21.80 3.78
C TYR A 162 4.78 22.60 2.69
N LEU A 163 4.70 22.19 1.43
CA LEU A 163 5.23 22.99 0.31
C LEU A 163 4.52 24.36 0.24
N TYR A 164 3.18 24.39 0.37
CA TYR A 164 2.41 25.64 0.43
C TYR A 164 2.75 26.51 1.66
N ILE A 165 2.96 25.89 2.83
CA ILE A 165 3.35 26.61 4.05
C ILE A 165 4.75 27.21 3.89
N ILE A 166 5.69 26.48 3.28
CA ILE A 166 7.06 26.94 3.03
C ILE A 166 7.08 28.19 2.16
N GLU A 167 6.29 28.23 1.09
CA GLU A 167 6.19 29.39 0.19
C GLU A 167 5.77 30.67 0.93
N ASN A 168 4.99 30.54 1.99
CA ASN A 168 4.47 31.65 2.79
C ASN A 168 5.24 31.90 4.09
N THR A 169 6.27 31.10 4.40
CA THR A 169 7.04 31.19 5.65
C THR A 169 8.39 31.88 5.44
N LYS A 170 8.60 33.02 6.11
CA LYS A 170 9.88 33.76 6.05
C LYS A 170 10.94 33.25 7.04
N ASP A 171 10.54 32.47 8.03
CA ASP A 171 11.40 31.89 9.06
C ASP A 171 12.15 30.66 8.50
N GLU A 172 13.49 30.78 8.40
CA GLU A 172 14.39 29.75 7.88
C GLU A 172 14.40 28.46 8.72
N GLU A 173 14.34 28.57 10.06
CA GLU A 173 14.37 27.40 10.95
C GLU A 173 13.08 26.60 10.83
N LYS A 174 11.93 27.29 10.74
CA LYS A 174 10.64 26.63 10.47
C LYS A 174 10.61 25.96 9.11
N ARG A 175 11.13 26.62 8.07
CA ARG A 175 11.25 26.04 6.72
C ARG A 175 12.07 24.77 6.70
N LYS A 176 13.23 24.74 7.38
CA LYS A 176 14.04 23.51 7.51
C LYS A 176 13.26 22.39 8.19
N GLY A 177 12.50 22.70 9.24
CA GLY A 177 11.60 21.75 9.90
C GLY A 177 10.58 21.15 8.93
N TYR A 178 9.91 21.98 8.13
CA TYR A 178 8.93 21.52 7.14
C TYR A 178 9.54 20.70 6.01
N ILE A 179 10.72 21.09 5.51
CA ILE A 179 11.48 20.33 4.51
C ILE A 179 11.81 18.93 5.05
N LYS A 180 12.24 18.83 6.32
CA LYS A 180 12.50 17.54 6.96
C LYS A 180 11.25 16.66 6.99
N THR A 181 10.08 17.22 7.33
CA THR A 181 8.81 16.49 7.30
C THR A 181 8.46 16.01 5.89
N ILE A 182 8.66 16.86 4.87
CA ILE A 182 8.44 16.46 3.47
C ILE A 182 9.31 15.27 3.08
N TYR A 183 10.60 15.28 3.42
CA TYR A 183 11.49 14.14 3.15
C TYR A 183 10.99 12.84 3.81
N GLN A 184 10.50 12.93 5.05
CA GLN A 184 9.94 11.77 5.77
C GLN A 184 8.70 11.20 5.06
N GLU A 185 7.81 12.05 4.56
CA GLU A 185 6.62 11.61 3.83
C GLU A 185 6.95 11.07 2.41
N VAL A 186 7.95 11.62 1.73
CA VAL A 186 8.45 11.09 0.44
C VAL A 186 9.05 9.70 0.66
N GLU A 187 9.87 9.55 1.68
CA GLU A 187 10.38 8.26 2.08
C GLU A 187 9.22 7.32 2.35
N ARG A 188 8.19 7.74 3.11
CA ARG A 188 6.97 6.96 3.40
C ARG A 188 6.29 6.42 2.14
N ILE A 189 6.10 7.24 1.11
CA ILE A 189 5.52 6.80 -0.17
C ILE A 189 6.42 5.75 -0.85
N ALA A 190 7.74 5.98 -0.89
CA ALA A 190 8.67 5.09 -1.59
C ALA A 190 8.65 3.65 -1.05
N GLY A 191 8.55 3.46 0.27
CA GLY A 191 8.46 2.12 0.87
C GLY A 191 7.07 1.50 0.83
N ILE A 192 5.98 2.27 0.70
CA ILE A 192 4.67 1.69 0.34
C ILE A 192 4.75 1.10 -1.07
N LEU A 193 5.39 1.81 -2.00
CA LEU A 193 5.62 1.34 -3.37
C LEU A 193 6.56 0.12 -3.41
N ASN A 194 7.67 0.15 -2.68
CA ASN A 194 8.55 -1.02 -2.59
C ASN A 194 7.81 -2.22 -2.02
N TRP A 195 7.01 -2.06 -0.97
CA TRP A 195 6.19 -3.14 -0.46
C TRP A 195 5.24 -3.72 -1.50
N LEU A 196 4.55 -2.88 -2.28
CA LEU A 196 3.66 -3.33 -3.35
C LEU A 196 4.43 -4.13 -4.41
N LEU A 197 5.58 -3.61 -4.84
CA LEU A 197 6.44 -4.26 -5.83
C LEU A 197 6.99 -5.60 -5.30
N ASP A 198 7.44 -5.63 -4.05
CA ASP A 198 7.89 -6.82 -3.37
C ASP A 198 6.76 -7.84 -3.28
N PHE A 199 5.60 -7.46 -2.74
CA PHE A 199 4.41 -8.31 -2.67
C PHE A 199 4.01 -8.90 -4.03
N SER A 200 4.17 -8.14 -5.11
CA SER A 200 3.89 -8.61 -6.47
C SER A 200 4.90 -9.67 -6.94
N SER A 201 6.19 -9.46 -6.66
CA SER A 201 7.33 -10.31 -7.07
C SER A 201 7.44 -11.62 -6.26
N TYR A 202 6.88 -11.67 -5.05
CA TYR A 202 7.17 -12.69 -4.03
C TYR A 202 6.72 -14.14 -4.28
N ILE A 203 6.09 -14.46 -5.41
CA ILE A 203 5.65 -15.84 -5.74
C ILE A 203 6.37 -16.37 -6.99
N HIS A 204 7.41 -15.69 -7.46
CA HIS A 204 8.20 -16.14 -8.61
C HIS A 204 9.63 -16.44 -8.14
N GLY A 205 9.80 -17.65 -7.61
CA GLY A 205 11.11 -18.23 -7.39
C GLY A 205 10.98 -19.74 -7.32
N GLU A 206 11.92 -20.44 -7.93
CA GLU A 206 11.99 -21.89 -7.80
C GLU A 206 12.31 -22.24 -6.34
N ILE A 207 11.57 -23.20 -5.79
CA ILE A 207 11.87 -23.74 -4.46
C ILE A 207 13.11 -24.62 -4.60
N SER A 208 14.14 -24.32 -3.84
CA SER A 208 15.38 -25.07 -3.78
C SER A 208 15.66 -25.53 -2.35
N ALA A 209 16.69 -26.36 -2.19
CA ALA A 209 17.18 -26.74 -0.87
C ALA A 209 18.02 -25.57 -0.31
N VAL A 210 17.50 -24.93 0.75
CA VAL A 210 18.13 -23.75 1.36
C VAL A 210 18.65 -24.11 2.75
N ASP A 211 19.91 -23.77 3.02
CA ASP A 211 20.49 -23.86 4.35
C ASP A 211 20.05 -22.65 5.20
N VAL A 212 19.28 -22.95 6.25
CA VAL A 212 18.74 -21.94 7.17
C VAL A 212 19.86 -21.14 7.84
N ASN A 213 20.98 -21.78 8.21
CA ASN A 213 22.06 -21.09 8.88
C ASN A 213 22.73 -20.05 7.98
N GLU A 214 22.92 -20.39 6.70
CA GLU A 214 23.54 -19.50 5.73
C GLU A 214 22.67 -18.29 5.41
N GLU A 215 21.36 -18.46 5.29
CA GLU A 215 20.41 -17.34 5.12
C GLU A 215 20.41 -16.41 6.34
N ILE A 216 20.46 -16.96 7.56
CA ILE A 216 20.54 -16.16 8.79
C ILE A 216 21.86 -15.39 8.86
N LYS A 217 23.00 -16.02 8.54
CA LYS A 217 24.30 -15.33 8.49
C LYS A 217 24.28 -14.16 7.53
N ARG A 218 23.79 -14.37 6.30
CA ARG A 218 23.66 -13.29 5.30
C ARG A 218 22.75 -12.17 5.78
N ALA A 219 21.72 -12.45 6.60
CA ALA A 219 20.88 -11.41 7.17
C ALA A 219 21.59 -10.63 8.30
N ILE A 220 22.38 -11.33 9.12
CA ILE A 220 23.19 -10.72 10.19
C ILE A 220 24.24 -9.76 9.60
N GLU A 221 24.96 -10.19 8.55
CA GLU A 221 25.96 -9.37 7.86
C GLU A 221 25.40 -8.02 7.38
N LEU A 222 24.15 -8.01 6.89
CA LEU A 222 23.49 -6.79 6.42
C LEU A 222 23.18 -5.79 7.53
N VAL A 223 23.05 -6.23 8.79
CA VAL A 223 22.69 -5.36 9.93
C VAL A 223 23.83 -5.14 10.91
N GLU A 224 24.98 -5.78 10.72
CA GLU A 224 26.09 -5.79 11.68
C GLU A 224 26.60 -4.38 12.01
N ASN A 225 26.77 -3.53 11.00
CA ASN A 225 27.20 -2.14 11.19
C ASN A 225 26.15 -1.32 11.98
N ASP A 226 24.88 -1.47 11.63
CA ASP A 226 23.77 -0.78 12.28
C ASP A 226 23.65 -1.20 13.76
N PHE A 227 23.77 -2.50 14.04
CA PHE A 227 23.67 -3.03 15.39
C PHE A 227 24.87 -2.63 16.24
N SER A 228 26.07 -2.68 15.67
CA SER A 228 27.30 -2.24 16.34
C SER A 228 27.23 -0.76 16.68
N SER A 229 26.72 0.09 15.77
CA SER A 229 26.56 1.53 16.02
C SER A 229 25.62 1.84 17.20
N LYS A 230 24.69 0.94 17.50
CA LYS A 230 23.73 1.03 18.61
C LYS A 230 24.12 0.20 19.85
N ASN A 231 25.31 -0.40 19.87
CA ASN A 231 25.77 -1.31 20.93
C ASN A 231 24.84 -2.51 21.17
N ILE A 232 24.24 -3.07 20.12
CA ILE A 232 23.37 -4.25 20.21
C ILE A 232 24.19 -5.50 19.87
N SER A 233 24.26 -6.45 20.80
CA SER A 233 24.96 -7.72 20.57
C SER A 233 24.05 -8.76 19.93
N ILE A 234 24.51 -9.44 18.88
CA ILE A 234 23.79 -10.56 18.25
C ILE A 234 24.43 -11.88 18.69
N PHE A 235 23.63 -12.79 19.22
CA PHE A 235 24.04 -14.15 19.56
C PHE A 235 23.32 -15.12 18.61
N PHE A 236 24.08 -15.88 17.82
CA PHE A 236 23.52 -16.81 16.85
C PHE A 236 23.92 -18.26 17.17
N ASN A 237 22.92 -19.05 17.56
CA ASN A 237 23.06 -20.46 17.87
C ASN A 237 22.55 -21.29 16.68
N THR A 238 23.51 -21.86 15.94
CA THR A 238 23.26 -22.69 14.76
C THR A 238 22.83 -24.11 15.14
N CYS A 239 22.25 -24.81 14.17
CA CYS A 239 22.01 -26.26 14.24
C CYS A 239 22.78 -26.98 13.12
N GLU A 240 22.91 -28.31 13.18
CA GLU A 240 23.48 -29.11 12.08
C GLU A 240 22.40 -29.62 11.11
N ASP A 241 22.71 -29.62 9.81
CA ASP A 241 21.84 -30.12 8.73
C ASP A 241 20.41 -29.52 8.82
N CYS A 242 20.36 -28.18 8.79
CA CYS A 242 19.12 -27.40 8.87
C CYS A 242 18.68 -26.94 7.48
N ILE A 243 18.45 -27.89 6.57
CA ILE A 243 18.03 -27.62 5.19
C ILE A 243 16.51 -27.67 5.07
N VAL A 244 15.91 -26.69 4.36
CA VAL A 244 14.47 -26.62 4.09
C VAL A 244 14.18 -26.33 2.61
N PRO A 245 13.05 -26.80 2.06
CA PRO A 245 12.59 -26.38 0.75
C PRO A 245 12.10 -24.92 0.83
N PHE A 246 12.86 -23.98 0.28
CA PHE A 246 12.55 -22.56 0.32
C PHE A 246 12.91 -21.85 -0.99
N THR A 247 12.28 -20.72 -1.27
CA THR A 247 12.76 -19.82 -2.32
C THR A 247 13.99 -19.06 -1.83
N GLU A 248 15.07 -19.13 -2.60
CA GLU A 248 16.35 -18.48 -2.28
C GLU A 248 16.18 -16.98 -1.94
N GLY A 249 16.85 -16.52 -0.88
CA GLY A 249 16.81 -15.12 -0.41
C GLY A 249 15.52 -14.69 0.31
N GLN A 250 14.41 -15.42 0.19
CA GLN A 250 13.17 -15.06 0.91
C GLN A 250 13.30 -15.28 2.41
N LEU A 251 14.03 -16.32 2.84
CA LEU A 251 14.27 -16.57 4.26
C LEU A 251 15.18 -15.50 4.85
N GLN A 252 16.30 -15.17 4.21
CA GLN A 252 17.18 -14.07 4.60
C GLN A 252 16.36 -12.78 4.81
N ARG A 253 15.43 -12.50 3.90
CA ARG A 253 14.60 -11.30 3.97
C ARG A 253 13.59 -11.34 5.12
N ALA A 254 12.97 -12.48 5.37
CA ALA A 254 12.11 -12.70 6.54
C ALA A 254 12.89 -12.47 7.85
N ILE A 255 14.11 -12.98 7.94
CA ILE A 255 15.00 -12.81 9.10
C ILE A 255 15.47 -11.36 9.23
N LEU A 256 15.86 -10.71 8.14
CA LEU A 256 16.24 -9.30 8.13
C LEU A 256 15.14 -8.41 8.70
N ASN A 257 13.88 -8.63 8.32
CA ASN A 257 12.74 -7.89 8.87
C ASN A 257 12.61 -8.06 10.39
N LEU A 258 12.81 -9.29 10.91
CA LEU A 258 12.77 -9.54 12.35
C LEU A 258 13.92 -8.84 13.09
N LEU A 259 15.13 -8.85 12.52
CA LEU A 259 16.29 -8.14 13.07
C LEU A 259 16.06 -6.63 13.12
N LEU A 260 15.52 -6.05 12.05
CA LEU A 260 15.20 -4.61 12.02
C LEU A 260 14.09 -4.27 13.03
N ASN A 261 13.08 -5.13 13.19
CA ASN A 261 12.05 -4.94 14.21
C ASN A 261 12.62 -4.97 15.64
N ALA A 262 13.55 -5.90 15.91
CA ALA A 262 14.26 -6.01 17.18
C ALA A 262 15.14 -4.77 17.44
N LYS A 263 15.92 -4.32 16.45
CA LYS A 263 16.74 -3.10 16.51
C LYS A 263 15.91 -1.88 16.92
N ASP A 264 14.73 -1.75 16.32
CA ASP A 264 13.85 -0.62 16.60
C ASP A 264 13.06 -0.77 17.91
N ALA A 265 13.00 -1.97 18.49
CA ALA A 265 12.35 -2.21 19.77
C ALA A 265 13.30 -1.95 20.95
N ILE A 266 14.61 -2.11 20.73
CA ILE A 266 15.63 -1.84 21.73
C ILE A 266 15.81 -0.33 21.90
N LYS A 267 15.69 0.15 23.15
CA LYS A 267 15.91 1.55 23.51
C LYS A 267 17.38 1.92 23.33
N GLU A 268 17.65 3.13 22.84
CA GLU A 268 19.03 3.63 22.70
C GLU A 268 19.75 3.67 24.06
N ASN A 269 21.03 3.27 24.07
CA ASN A 269 21.94 3.26 25.23
C ASN A 269 21.62 2.27 26.36
N ASP A 270 20.79 1.25 26.12
CA ASP A 270 20.70 0.13 27.07
C ASP A 270 21.97 -0.73 27.00
N ARG A 271 22.71 -0.80 28.12
CA ARG A 271 23.98 -1.54 28.24
C ARG A 271 23.81 -3.06 28.12
N GLN A 272 22.58 -3.58 28.10
CA GLN A 272 22.30 -5.01 27.94
C GLN A 272 21.59 -5.35 26.62
N SER A 273 21.58 -4.43 25.66
CA SER A 273 20.94 -4.62 24.35
C SER A 273 21.43 -5.89 23.63
N LYS A 274 20.54 -6.84 23.41
CA LYS A 274 20.87 -8.10 22.75
C LYS A 274 19.73 -8.66 21.91
N VAL A 275 20.13 -9.35 20.84
CA VAL A 275 19.25 -10.19 20.04
C VAL A 275 19.83 -11.60 20.03
N VAL A 276 19.02 -12.61 20.30
CA VAL A 276 19.39 -14.01 20.31
C VAL A 276 18.63 -14.73 19.21
N ILE A 277 19.34 -15.46 18.35
CA ILE A 277 18.77 -16.28 17.29
C ILE A 277 19.10 -17.73 17.59
N ASN A 278 18.08 -18.57 17.79
CA ASN A 278 18.24 -20.00 18.01
C ASN A 278 17.64 -20.78 16.85
N VAL A 279 18.41 -21.69 16.27
CA VAL A 279 17.92 -22.65 15.28
C VAL A 279 17.88 -24.03 15.92
N THR A 280 16.71 -24.65 15.95
CA THR A 280 16.51 -26.00 16.51
C THR A 280 15.89 -26.91 15.47
N LYS A 281 16.46 -28.10 15.30
CA LYS A 281 15.96 -29.12 14.38
C LYS A 281 15.14 -30.15 15.14
N ASN A 282 13.94 -30.38 14.63
CA ASN A 282 13.07 -31.48 15.02
C ASN A 282 12.99 -32.50 13.87
N GLU A 283 12.25 -33.61 14.06
CA GLU A 283 12.11 -34.64 13.03
C GLU A 283 11.54 -34.07 11.72
N ASP A 284 10.42 -33.34 11.82
CA ASP A 284 9.67 -32.82 10.65
C ASP A 284 9.85 -31.32 10.40
N TYR A 285 10.36 -30.57 11.37
CA TYR A 285 10.39 -29.10 11.32
C TYR A 285 11.74 -28.52 11.74
N ILE A 286 12.01 -27.31 11.28
CA ILE A 286 13.09 -26.44 11.78
C ILE A 286 12.44 -25.24 12.46
N ASP A 287 12.79 -25.05 13.72
CA ASP A 287 12.38 -23.91 14.51
C ASP A 287 13.48 -22.85 14.47
N ILE A 288 13.12 -21.62 14.12
CA ILE A 288 13.98 -20.43 14.18
C ILE A 288 13.32 -19.48 15.18
N GLU A 289 14.00 -19.21 16.29
CA GLU A 289 13.56 -18.24 17.30
C GLU A 289 14.44 -17.00 17.23
N VAL A 290 13.85 -15.82 17.05
CA VAL A 290 14.51 -14.51 17.15
C VAL A 290 13.95 -13.80 18.38
N ARG A 291 14.80 -13.57 19.38
CA ARG A 291 14.43 -12.96 20.65
C ARG A 291 15.21 -11.67 20.90
N ASP A 292 14.50 -10.58 21.18
CA ASP A 292 15.08 -9.31 21.64
C ASP A 292 14.73 -9.05 23.11
N ASN A 293 15.47 -8.13 23.73
CA ASN A 293 15.17 -7.57 25.05
C ASN A 293 14.70 -6.11 24.98
N GLY A 294 14.00 -5.74 23.91
CA GLY A 294 13.48 -4.40 23.73
C GLY A 294 12.22 -4.12 24.56
N ILE A 295 11.47 -3.10 24.15
CA ILE A 295 10.27 -2.63 24.86
C ILE A 295 9.09 -3.61 24.86
N GLY A 296 9.14 -4.67 24.07
CA GLY A 296 8.03 -5.60 23.89
C GLY A 296 6.80 -4.96 23.21
N ILE A 297 5.69 -5.70 23.21
CA ILE A 297 4.42 -5.35 22.57
C ILE A 297 3.33 -5.52 23.63
N SER A 298 2.39 -4.56 23.71
CA SER A 298 1.25 -4.69 24.62
C SER A 298 0.27 -5.77 24.14
N PRO A 299 -0.46 -6.43 25.05
CA PRO A 299 -1.43 -7.46 24.70
C PRO A 299 -2.47 -7.01 23.65
N ASP A 300 -2.99 -5.78 23.80
CA ASP A 300 -3.98 -5.20 22.87
C ASP A 300 -3.46 -5.06 21.44
N ASN A 301 -2.15 -4.95 21.27
CA ASN A 301 -1.52 -4.79 19.97
C ASN A 301 -1.10 -6.12 19.34
N LEU A 302 -0.94 -7.20 20.14
CA LEU A 302 -0.49 -8.52 19.66
C LEU A 302 -1.42 -9.11 18.59
N GLU A 303 -2.73 -8.88 18.69
CA GLU A 303 -3.71 -9.39 17.71
C GLU A 303 -3.58 -8.71 16.33
N ARG A 304 -2.97 -7.52 16.28
CA ARG A 304 -2.94 -6.65 15.10
C ARG A 304 -1.56 -6.57 14.46
N ILE A 305 -0.53 -7.20 15.03
CA ILE A 305 0.86 -7.10 14.54
C ILE A 305 1.06 -7.66 13.13
N PHE A 306 0.14 -8.51 12.66
CA PHE A 306 0.12 -9.05 11.31
C PHE A 306 -0.79 -8.28 10.35
N ASP A 307 -1.52 -7.27 10.85
CA ASP A 307 -2.28 -6.37 10.01
C ASP A 307 -1.30 -5.48 9.22
N PRO A 308 -1.43 -5.40 7.88
CA PRO A 308 -0.64 -4.47 7.09
C PRO A 308 -0.77 -3.03 7.61
N PHE A 309 0.36 -2.31 7.65
CA PHE A 309 0.49 -0.90 8.05
C PHE A 309 0.22 -0.62 9.54
N PHE A 310 -0.14 -1.64 10.32
CA PHE A 310 -0.24 -1.48 11.75
C PHE A 310 1.15 -1.30 12.37
N THR A 311 1.38 -0.14 12.98
CA THR A 311 2.60 0.16 13.74
C THR A 311 2.26 1.04 14.92
N THR A 312 2.91 0.76 16.06
CA THR A 312 2.88 1.60 17.26
C THR A 312 4.00 2.62 17.26
N LYS A 313 4.92 2.55 16.28
CA LYS A 313 6.10 3.41 16.17
C LYS A 313 5.80 4.53 15.17
N SER A 314 5.54 5.72 15.70
CA SER A 314 5.13 6.90 14.92
C SER A 314 6.26 7.55 14.11
N PHE A 315 7.54 7.15 14.30
CA PHE A 315 8.70 7.89 13.76
C PHE A 315 9.87 7.03 13.25
N THR A 316 9.71 5.71 13.05
CA THR A 316 10.78 4.84 12.55
C THR A 316 10.54 4.43 11.10
N ASN A 317 11.62 4.14 10.35
CA ASN A 317 11.58 3.57 8.99
C ASN A 317 10.76 2.27 8.85
N ASN A 318 10.37 1.66 9.98
CA ASN A 318 9.47 0.52 10.07
C ASN A 318 7.99 0.92 10.02
N ARG A 319 7.37 0.67 8.87
CA ARG A 319 6.05 1.18 8.45
C ARG A 319 4.89 0.21 8.70
N GLY A 320 5.05 -0.71 9.65
CA GLY A 320 4.04 -1.74 9.91
C GLY A 320 3.90 -2.80 8.80
N ILE A 321 4.95 -2.95 7.98
CA ILE A 321 4.94 -3.81 6.79
C ILE A 321 5.78 -5.08 6.98
N GLY A 322 6.87 -5.00 7.76
CA GLY A 322 7.86 -6.06 7.85
C GLY A 322 7.31 -7.37 8.40
N LEU A 323 6.52 -7.32 9.48
CA LEU A 323 5.99 -8.51 10.13
C LEU A 323 4.83 -9.18 9.36
N PRO A 324 3.86 -8.44 8.80
CA PRO A 324 2.90 -9.00 7.84
C PRO A 324 3.59 -9.68 6.65
N MET A 325 4.69 -9.10 6.16
CA MET A 325 5.46 -9.69 5.07
C MET A 325 6.12 -11.00 5.50
N THR A 326 6.83 -10.99 6.63
CA THR A 326 7.42 -12.20 7.20
C THR A 326 6.36 -13.29 7.36
N HIS A 327 5.18 -12.99 7.92
CA HIS A 327 4.09 -13.95 8.05
C HIS A 327 3.72 -14.62 6.71
N ARG A 328 3.54 -13.81 5.65
CA ARG A 328 3.19 -14.34 4.31
C ARG A 328 4.29 -15.21 3.70
N ILE A 329 5.55 -14.83 3.88
CA ILE A 329 6.70 -15.62 3.41
C ILE A 329 6.71 -16.99 4.07
N ILE A 330 6.51 -17.02 5.38
CA ILE A 330 6.52 -18.26 6.15
C ILE A 330 5.30 -19.13 5.78
N GLU A 331 4.11 -18.55 5.70
CA GLU A 331 2.89 -19.29 5.32
C GLU A 331 2.96 -19.85 3.89
N SER A 332 3.48 -19.10 2.91
CA SER A 332 3.56 -19.56 1.52
C SER A 332 4.47 -20.78 1.34
N HIS A 333 5.38 -21.00 2.31
CA HIS A 333 6.26 -22.15 2.39
C HIS A 333 5.73 -23.26 3.32
N GLY A 334 4.48 -23.16 3.76
CA GLY A 334 3.84 -24.13 4.66
C GLY A 334 4.34 -24.07 6.10
N GLY A 335 5.05 -23.00 6.46
CA GLY A 335 5.53 -22.74 7.81
C GLY A 335 4.48 -22.04 8.68
N LYS A 336 4.82 -21.85 9.95
CA LYS A 336 4.02 -21.10 10.92
C LYS A 336 4.88 -20.08 11.64
N ILE A 337 4.27 -18.98 12.05
CA ILE A 337 4.92 -17.94 12.86
C ILE A 337 4.14 -17.74 14.15
N TYR A 338 4.86 -17.58 15.24
CA TYR A 338 4.32 -17.32 16.57
C TYR A 338 5.06 -16.14 17.18
N VAL A 339 4.34 -15.29 17.90
CA VAL A 339 4.91 -14.14 18.59
C VAL A 339 4.50 -14.20 20.05
N ASP A 340 5.48 -14.16 20.93
CA ASP A 340 5.30 -13.99 22.36
C ASP A 340 6.01 -12.70 22.78
N SER A 341 5.32 -11.82 23.48
CA SER A 341 5.87 -10.53 23.86
C SER A 341 5.29 -10.07 25.19
N ILE A 342 6.17 -9.53 26.02
CA ILE A 342 5.78 -8.92 27.29
C ILE A 342 6.35 -7.51 27.30
N LEU A 343 5.48 -6.53 27.57
CA LEU A 343 5.85 -5.13 27.67
C LEU A 343 7.04 -4.94 28.65
N ASP A 344 8.03 -4.17 28.22
CA ASP A 344 9.32 -3.91 28.88
C ASP A 344 10.19 -5.14 29.20
N LYS A 345 9.90 -6.31 28.61
CA LYS A 345 10.75 -7.50 28.70
C LYS A 345 11.31 -7.99 27.37
N GLY A 346 10.73 -7.55 26.26
CA GLY A 346 11.15 -7.89 24.90
C GLY A 346 10.15 -8.76 24.16
N THR A 347 10.54 -9.17 22.95
CA THR A 347 9.71 -9.97 22.05
C THR A 347 10.47 -11.22 21.61
N SER A 348 9.77 -12.35 21.51
CA SER A 348 10.23 -13.58 20.89
C SER A 348 9.35 -13.91 19.70
N VAL A 349 9.97 -14.03 18.52
CA VAL A 349 9.31 -14.46 17.29
C VAL A 349 9.84 -15.83 16.92
N LYS A 350 8.95 -16.83 16.86
CA LYS A 350 9.27 -18.20 16.49
C LYS A 350 8.68 -18.53 15.12
N ILE A 351 9.54 -18.96 14.20
CA ILE A 351 9.20 -19.47 12.87
C ILE A 351 9.39 -20.98 12.89
N CYS A 352 8.39 -21.73 12.41
CA CYS A 352 8.43 -23.18 12.25
C CYS A 352 8.36 -23.50 10.75
N LEU A 353 9.42 -24.06 10.17
CA LEU A 353 9.49 -24.44 8.76
C LEU A 353 9.45 -25.95 8.58
N PRO A 354 8.65 -26.50 7.65
CA PRO A 354 8.66 -27.93 7.39
C PRO A 354 9.93 -28.34 6.64
N ARG A 355 10.57 -29.44 7.05
CA ARG A 355 11.77 -29.99 6.39
C ARG A 355 11.48 -30.65 5.04
N ARG A 356 10.20 -30.93 4.77
CA ARG A 356 9.71 -31.53 3.53
C ARG A 356 8.47 -30.78 3.08
N ARG A 357 8.26 -30.69 1.77
CA ARG A 357 7.02 -30.11 1.23
C ARG A 357 5.83 -30.95 1.68
N ILE A 358 4.84 -30.31 2.30
CA ILE A 358 3.55 -30.94 2.53
C ILE A 358 2.84 -30.99 1.17
N ASN A 359 2.87 -32.15 0.52
CA ASN A 359 2.06 -32.37 -0.68
C ASN A 359 0.57 -32.36 -0.27
N GLY A 360 -0.10 -31.21 -0.39
CA GLY A 360 -1.56 -31.14 -0.32
C GLY A 360 -2.15 -29.82 0.17
N LYS A 361 -2.45 -28.91 -0.74
CA LYS A 361 -3.83 -28.59 -1.19
C LYS A 361 -3.76 -27.62 -2.38
N VAL A 362 -4.49 -28.00 -3.43
CA VAL A 362 -4.65 -27.33 -4.73
C VAL A 362 -5.60 -26.15 -4.60
#